data_AF-A0A1Q3LK43-F1
#
_entry.id   AF-A0A1Q3LK43-F1
#
_cell.length_a   1.000
_cell.length_b   1.000
_cell.length_c   1.000
_cell.angle_alpha   90.00
_cell.angle_beta   90.00
_cell.angle_gamma   90.00
#
_symmetry.space_group_name_H-M   'P 1'
#
loop_
_entity.id
_entity.type
_entity.pdbx_description
1 polymer ?
#
loop_
_entity_poly.entity_id
_entity_poly.type
_entity_poly.pdbx_seq_one_letter_code
_entity_poly.pdbx_strand_id
1 'polypeptide(L)'
;MRRTPILTVIALAALALTSCSSGGTDPAAELPGVSPSTRPPLQTTTPGPVGPSGPAIAVPQSRWDALVADLTKRGVTGTPALVSSEAVTFNDGSLGCPSPGQSYTQAQIDGMRVVVSVDGKTYDYRFGQGAEPRLCA
;
A
#
# COMPACT_ATOMS: atom_id res chain seq x y z
N MET A 1 22.92 58.61 -10.21
CA MET A 1 21.94 58.72 -11.30
C MET A 1 21.29 57.36 -11.46
N ARG A 2 19.98 57.07 -11.38
CA ARG A 2 18.70 57.78 -11.18
C ARG A 2 17.81 56.74 -10.45
N ARG A 3 17.38 56.98 -9.21
CA ARG A 3 16.09 57.58 -8.77
C ARG A 3 14.84 56.79 -9.22
N THR A 4 14.28 56.05 -8.27
CA THR A 4 12.86 55.65 -8.19
C THR A 4 11.94 56.87 -8.14
N PRO A 5 10.68 56.74 -8.61
CA PRO A 5 9.52 56.90 -7.71
C PRO A 5 8.29 56.05 -8.15
N ILE A 6 7.68 55.19 -7.31
CA ILE A 6 6.55 55.49 -6.39
C ILE A 6 5.78 56.76 -6.76
N LEU A 7 4.52 56.67 -7.19
CA LEU A 7 3.37 57.40 -6.60
C LEU A 7 2.11 57.16 -7.47
N THR A 8 1.05 56.49 -6.97
CA THR A 8 -0.12 57.03 -6.21
C THR A 8 -1.13 57.71 -7.15
N VAL A 9 -2.45 57.46 -7.07
CA VAL A 9 -3.44 58.26 -6.29
C VAL A 9 -4.84 57.76 -6.76
N ILE A 10 -5.66 57.11 -5.90
CA ILE A 10 -6.78 57.71 -5.10
C ILE A 10 -8.03 57.94 -5.99
N ALA A 11 -9.28 57.68 -5.62
CA ALA A 11 -9.97 57.23 -4.41
C ALA A 11 -11.49 57.09 -4.73
N LEU A 12 -12.30 57.03 -3.67
CA LEU A 12 -13.77 57.12 -3.53
C LEU A 12 -14.47 55.75 -3.41
N ALA A 13 -14.72 55.25 -2.20
CA ALA A 13 -15.69 55.71 -1.19
C ALA A 13 -17.15 55.56 -1.64
N ALA A 14 -17.85 54.54 -1.11
CA ALA A 14 -19.22 54.66 -0.59
C ALA A 14 -19.73 53.32 0.00
N LEU A 15 -20.43 53.46 1.11
CA LEU A 15 -21.25 52.50 1.85
C LEU A 15 -22.17 51.65 0.95
N ALA A 16 -22.30 50.36 1.29
CA ALA A 16 -23.60 49.73 1.54
C ALA A 16 -23.40 48.42 2.33
N LEU A 17 -23.81 48.38 3.59
CA LEU A 17 -24.18 47.13 4.25
C LEU A 17 -25.49 46.67 3.59
N THR A 18 -25.41 45.71 2.67
CA THR A 18 -26.61 45.05 2.15
C THR A 18 -26.69 43.66 2.76
N SER A 19 -27.42 43.56 3.87
CA SER A 19 -27.93 42.29 4.37
C SER A 19 -28.97 41.78 3.36
N CYS A 20 -28.63 40.77 2.57
CA CYS A 20 -29.66 39.97 1.92
C CYS A 20 -30.30 39.07 2.97
N SER A 21 -31.34 39.60 3.62
CA SER A 21 -32.43 38.78 4.11
C SER A 21 -33.20 38.31 2.89
N SER A 22 -32.92 37.09 2.44
CA SER A 22 -33.79 36.38 1.52
C SER A 22 -34.31 35.18 2.28
N GLY A 23 -35.45 35.39 2.95
CA GLY A 23 -36.32 34.30 3.36
C GLY A 23 -36.75 33.54 2.11
N GLY A 24 -36.15 32.36 1.92
CA GLY A 24 -36.66 31.32 1.06
C GLY A 24 -37.25 30.24 1.95
N THR A 25 -38.58 30.26 2.10
CA THR A 25 -39.33 29.04 2.36
C THR A 25 -38.98 28.05 1.26
N ASP A 26 -38.12 27.09 1.55
CA ASP A 26 -37.98 25.92 0.70
C ASP A 26 -39.32 25.17 0.77
N PRO A 27 -40.07 25.05 -0.35
CA PRO A 27 -41.06 24.00 -0.42
C PRO A 27 -40.28 22.71 -0.24
N ALA A 28 -40.71 21.88 0.71
CA ALA A 28 -40.28 20.50 0.78
C ALA A 28 -40.54 19.88 -0.60
N ALA A 29 -39.51 19.86 -1.44
CA ALA A 29 -39.50 19.13 -2.68
C ALA A 29 -39.50 17.67 -2.25
N GLU A 30 -40.71 17.12 -2.26
CA GLU A 30 -41.01 15.71 -2.12
C GLU A 30 -40.10 14.94 -3.09
N LEU A 31 -39.01 14.38 -2.55
CA LEU A 31 -38.13 13.50 -3.30
C LEU A 31 -38.96 12.28 -3.71
N PRO A 32 -39.06 11.94 -5.00
CA PRO A 32 -39.73 10.72 -5.41
C PRO A 32 -39.01 9.53 -4.78
N GLY A 33 -39.78 8.76 -4.01
CA GLY A 33 -39.50 7.41 -3.49
C GLY A 33 -38.05 6.94 -3.50
N VAL A 34 -37.42 6.98 -2.32
CA VAL A 34 -36.31 6.09 -1.98
C VAL A 34 -36.79 4.65 -2.15
N SER A 35 -36.49 4.04 -3.30
CA SER A 35 -36.67 2.61 -3.50
C SER A 35 -35.80 1.85 -2.48
N PRO A 36 -36.38 1.03 -1.59
CA PRO A 36 -35.57 0.22 -0.69
C PRO A 36 -34.77 -0.78 -1.53
N SER A 37 -33.44 -0.68 -1.45
CA SER A 37 -32.54 -1.62 -2.12
C SER A 37 -32.66 -2.99 -1.44
N THR A 38 -33.20 -4.00 -2.14
CA THR A 38 -33.27 -5.41 -1.69
C THR A 38 -31.90 -6.09 -1.73
N ARG A 39 -30.82 -5.42 -1.31
CA ARG A 39 -29.49 -6.03 -1.26
C ARG A 39 -29.51 -7.13 -0.18
N PRO A 40 -29.21 -8.39 -0.52
CA PRO A 40 -29.05 -9.45 0.47
C PRO A 40 -28.02 -9.04 1.53
N PRO A 41 -28.19 -9.46 2.80
CA PRO A 41 -27.24 -9.12 3.85
C PRO A 41 -25.84 -9.61 3.47
N LEU A 42 -24.83 -8.78 3.74
CA LEU A 42 -23.42 -9.19 3.60
C LEU A 42 -23.19 -10.42 4.48
N GLN A 43 -22.76 -11.51 3.87
CA GLN A 43 -22.40 -12.71 4.60
C GLN A 43 -20.92 -12.63 4.99
N THR A 44 -20.66 -12.61 6.30
CA THR A 44 -19.30 -12.72 6.83
C THR A 44 -18.91 -14.19 6.83
N THR A 45 -18.00 -14.57 5.92
CA THR A 45 -17.32 -15.85 6.01
C THR A 45 -16.17 -15.74 7.00
N THR A 46 -16.06 -16.66 7.95
CA THR A 46 -14.86 -16.81 8.77
C THR A 46 -13.66 -17.10 7.85
N PRO A 47 -12.59 -16.29 7.86
CA PRO A 47 -11.38 -16.62 7.11
C PRO A 47 -10.90 -18.02 7.51
N GLY A 48 -10.71 -18.90 6.52
CA GLY A 48 -10.13 -20.22 6.75
C GLY A 48 -8.69 -20.13 7.26
N PRO A 49 -8.09 -21.25 7.70
CA PRO A 49 -6.67 -21.29 8.05
C PRO A 49 -5.84 -20.75 6.89
N VAL A 50 -5.08 -19.68 7.13
CA VAL A 50 -4.21 -19.07 6.12
C VAL A 50 -2.96 -19.94 6.00
N GLY A 51 -3.11 -21.07 5.30
CA GLY A 51 -2.00 -21.92 4.93
C GLY A 51 -1.12 -21.25 3.86
N PRO A 52 0.06 -21.84 3.58
CA PRO A 52 0.83 -21.48 2.40
C PRO A 52 -0.05 -21.49 1.15
N SER A 53 -0.15 -20.33 0.48
CA SER A 53 -1.15 -20.10 -0.57
C SER A 53 -0.72 -20.57 -1.96
N GLY A 54 0.50 -21.11 -2.09
CA GLY A 54 1.08 -21.54 -3.36
C GLY A 54 1.63 -22.97 -3.32
N PRO A 55 1.86 -23.59 -4.49
CA PRO A 55 2.49 -24.90 -4.55
C PRO A 55 3.92 -24.82 -4.02
N ALA A 56 4.34 -25.88 -3.32
CA ALA A 56 5.72 -26.02 -2.89
C ALA A 56 6.65 -26.08 -4.11
N ILE A 57 7.75 -25.32 -4.07
CA ILE A 57 8.74 -25.23 -5.15
C ILE A 57 10.15 -25.29 -4.58
N ALA A 58 11.08 -25.93 -5.30
CA ALA A 58 12.48 -25.94 -4.90
C ALA A 58 13.08 -24.53 -5.00
N VAL A 59 13.88 -24.13 -4.00
CA VAL A 59 14.60 -22.86 -4.00
C VAL A 59 15.81 -22.98 -4.94
N PRO A 60 15.93 -22.20 -6.02
CA PRO A 60 17.12 -22.18 -6.85
C PRO A 60 18.35 -21.77 -6.04
N GLN A 61 19.51 -22.38 -6.33
CA GLN A 61 20.75 -22.13 -5.57
C GLN A 61 21.12 -20.64 -5.51
N SER A 62 20.95 -19.91 -6.61
CA SER A 62 21.23 -18.46 -6.66
C SER A 62 20.37 -17.64 -5.68
N ARG A 63 19.12 -18.05 -5.43
CA ARG A 63 18.24 -17.40 -4.44
C ARG A 63 18.61 -17.79 -3.02
N TRP A 64 19.02 -19.04 -2.81
CA TRP A 64 19.53 -19.51 -1.52
C TRP A 64 20.83 -18.79 -1.13
N ASP A 65 21.77 -18.66 -2.06
CA ASP A 65 23.03 -17.94 -1.79
C ASP A 65 22.76 -16.45 -1.51
N ALA A 66 21.82 -15.85 -2.24
CA ALA A 66 21.44 -14.46 -2.04
C ALA A 66 20.79 -14.21 -0.66
N LEU A 67 19.87 -15.07 -0.20
CA LEU A 67 19.28 -14.92 1.13
C LEU A 67 20.30 -15.16 2.24
N VAL A 68 21.22 -16.13 2.08
CA VAL A 68 22.32 -16.35 3.05
C VAL A 68 23.23 -15.12 3.13
N ALA A 69 23.54 -14.52 1.98
CA ALA A 69 24.33 -13.30 1.91
C ALA A 69 23.62 -12.11 2.58
N ASP A 70 22.30 -11.94 2.39
CA ASP A 70 21.51 -10.91 3.06
C ASP A 70 21.45 -11.12 4.58
N LEU A 71 21.24 -12.36 5.05
CA LEU A 71 21.31 -12.72 6.47
C LEU A 71 22.68 -12.35 7.08
N THR A 72 23.76 -12.70 6.38
CA THR A 72 25.12 -12.41 6.82
C THR A 72 25.37 -10.90 6.93
N LYS A 73 24.92 -10.11 5.94
CA LYS A 73 25.00 -8.64 5.96
C LYS A 73 24.25 -8.03 7.15
N ARG A 74 23.22 -8.71 7.65
CA ARG A 74 22.44 -8.31 8.83
C ARG A 74 23.02 -8.81 10.15
N GLY A 75 24.15 -9.52 10.13
CA GLY A 75 24.82 -10.05 11.32
C GLY A 75 24.22 -11.37 11.83
N VAL A 76 23.41 -12.06 11.02
CA VAL A 76 22.91 -13.40 11.36
C VAL A 76 23.96 -14.42 10.94
N THR A 77 24.56 -15.11 11.90
CA THR A 77 25.72 -16.01 11.69
C THR A 77 25.39 -17.50 11.75
N GLY A 78 24.21 -17.88 12.22
CA GLY A 78 23.75 -19.27 12.24
C GLY A 78 23.45 -19.82 10.85
N THR A 79 23.36 -21.15 10.75
CA THR A 79 22.99 -21.81 9.48
C THR A 79 21.48 -21.78 9.29
N PRO A 80 20.97 -21.21 8.18
CA PRO A 80 19.54 -21.21 7.89
C PRO A 80 19.02 -22.60 7.54
N ALA A 81 17.93 -22.99 8.19
CA ALA A 81 17.13 -24.15 7.84
C ALA A 81 15.89 -23.70 7.06
N LEU A 82 15.61 -24.36 5.94
CA LEU A 82 14.39 -24.09 5.15
C LEU A 82 13.15 -24.54 5.93
N VAL A 83 12.18 -23.63 6.08
CA VAL A 83 10.88 -23.89 6.71
C VAL A 83 9.80 -24.09 5.64
N SER A 84 9.72 -23.18 4.66
CA SER A 84 8.83 -23.34 3.51
C SER A 84 9.37 -22.63 2.27
N SER A 85 8.95 -23.10 1.09
CA SER A 85 9.23 -22.46 -0.19
C SER A 85 8.05 -22.66 -1.13
N GLU A 86 7.44 -21.57 -1.57
CA GLU A 86 6.18 -21.58 -2.32
C GLU A 86 6.26 -20.63 -3.51
N ALA A 87 5.68 -21.05 -4.64
CA ALA A 87 5.46 -20.15 -5.76
C ALA A 87 4.31 -19.19 -5.43
N VAL A 88 4.52 -17.89 -5.61
CA VAL A 88 3.51 -16.86 -5.30
C VAL A 88 3.48 -15.85 -6.43
N THR A 89 2.28 -15.51 -6.90
CA THR A 89 2.07 -14.36 -7.78
C THR A 89 1.70 -13.16 -6.91
N PHE A 90 2.58 -12.16 -6.87
CA PHE A 90 2.40 -10.93 -6.11
C PHE A 90 1.60 -9.90 -6.91
N ASN A 91 0.77 -9.11 -6.24
CA ASN A 91 -0.12 -8.15 -6.89
C ASN A 91 0.58 -6.86 -7.38
N ASP A 92 1.78 -6.58 -6.86
CA ASP A 92 2.54 -5.37 -7.16
C ASP A 92 4.05 -5.57 -6.90
N GLY A 93 4.83 -4.55 -7.24
CA GLY A 93 6.27 -4.48 -6.99
C GLY A 93 6.68 -4.46 -5.52
N SER A 94 5.73 -4.44 -4.57
CA SER A 94 6.07 -4.59 -3.15
C SER A 94 6.34 -6.05 -2.78
N LEU A 95 5.99 -7.01 -3.63
CA LEU A 95 6.10 -8.44 -3.31
C LEU A 95 5.39 -8.81 -1.99
N GLY A 96 4.34 -8.06 -1.64
CA GLY A 96 3.56 -8.23 -0.40
C GLY A 96 4.18 -7.60 0.84
N CYS A 97 5.29 -6.86 0.73
CA CYS A 97 6.00 -6.30 1.88
C CYS A 97 6.23 -4.79 1.73
N PRO A 98 5.17 -3.97 1.62
CA PRO A 98 5.30 -2.55 1.35
C PRO A 98 6.00 -1.79 2.48
N SER A 99 6.75 -0.76 2.12
CA SER A 99 7.37 0.17 3.04
C SER A 99 6.59 1.50 3.06
N PRO A 100 6.43 2.14 4.23
CA PRO A 100 5.69 3.39 4.34
C PRO A 100 6.23 4.49 3.40
N GLY A 101 5.32 5.22 2.76
CA GLY A 101 5.66 6.33 1.87
C GLY A 101 6.23 5.94 0.50
N GLN A 102 6.29 4.64 0.18
CA GLN A 102 6.73 4.17 -1.13
C GLN A 102 5.56 3.94 -2.07
N SER A 103 5.77 4.21 -3.36
CA SER A 103 4.86 3.82 -4.44
C SER A 103 5.43 2.60 -5.14
N TYR A 104 4.59 1.59 -5.39
CA TYR A 104 4.98 0.35 -6.05
C TYR A 104 4.33 0.26 -7.43
N THR A 105 4.96 -0.48 -8.33
CA THR A 105 4.40 -0.76 -9.65
C THR A 105 3.19 -1.69 -9.53
N GLN A 106 2.10 -1.34 -10.20
CA GLN A 106 0.91 -2.20 -10.26
C GLN A 106 1.08 -3.24 -11.38
N ALA A 107 1.71 -4.37 -11.05
CA ALA A 107 1.89 -5.49 -11.96
C ALA A 107 1.87 -6.81 -11.20
N GLN A 108 1.25 -7.83 -11.80
CA GLN A 108 1.36 -9.19 -11.29
C GLN A 108 2.79 -9.70 -11.51
N ILE A 109 3.42 -10.18 -10.44
CA ILE A 109 4.80 -10.66 -10.47
C ILE A 109 4.82 -12.10 -9.97
N ASP A 110 5.11 -13.04 -10.86
CA ASP A 110 5.42 -14.40 -10.44
C ASP A 110 6.75 -14.41 -9.69
N GLY A 111 6.74 -15.11 -8.57
CA GLY A 111 7.84 -15.08 -7.63
C GLY A 111 7.77 -16.25 -6.65
N MET A 112 8.46 -16.07 -5.53
CA MET A 112 8.61 -17.09 -4.52
C MET A 112 8.57 -16.48 -3.12
N ARG A 113 7.90 -17.15 -2.19
CA ARG A 113 8.06 -16.93 -0.76
C ARG A 113 8.94 -18.03 -0.20
N VAL A 114 9.99 -17.67 0.51
CA VAL A 114 10.92 -18.59 1.18
C VAL A 114 10.99 -18.21 2.64
N VAL A 115 10.59 -19.12 3.52
CA VAL A 115 10.70 -18.94 4.95
C VAL A 115 11.85 -19.79 5.45
N VAL A 116 12.79 -19.18 6.16
CA VAL A 116 13.93 -19.88 6.79
C VAL A 116 13.96 -19.62 8.29
N SER A 117 14.54 -20.54 9.05
CA SER A 117 14.78 -20.39 10.49
C SER A 117 16.27 -20.43 10.77
N VAL A 118 16.76 -19.51 11.60
CA VAL A 118 18.13 -19.48 12.12
C VAL A 118 18.05 -19.34 13.63
N ASP A 119 18.62 -20.30 14.36
CA ASP A 119 18.66 -20.29 15.84
C ASP A 119 17.28 -20.04 16.49
N GLY A 120 16.22 -20.60 15.90
CA GLY A 120 14.84 -20.46 16.38
C GLY A 120 14.12 -19.18 15.93
N LYS A 121 14.79 -18.27 15.21
CA LYS A 121 14.17 -17.08 14.62
C LYS A 121 13.85 -17.30 13.15
N THR A 122 12.62 -16.97 12.77
CA THR A 122 12.12 -17.11 11.39
C THR A 122 12.34 -15.83 10.58
N TYR A 123 12.64 -15.99 9.29
CA TYR A 123 12.85 -14.93 8.31
C TYR A 123 12.02 -15.24 7.06
N ASP A 124 11.18 -14.29 6.65
CA ASP A 124 10.34 -14.41 5.47
C ASP A 124 10.96 -13.63 4.30
N TYR A 125 11.51 -14.36 3.34
CA TYR A 125 12.10 -13.82 2.13
C TYR A 125 11.13 -13.90 0.95
N ARG A 126 11.06 -12.82 0.17
CA ARG A 126 10.30 -12.72 -1.07
C ARG A 126 11.24 -12.51 -2.25
N PHE A 127 10.98 -13.22 -3.32
CA PHE A 127 11.67 -13.08 -4.59
C PHE A 127 10.65 -12.78 -5.66
N GLY A 128 10.92 -11.79 -6.51
CA GLY A 128 10.23 -11.64 -7.79
C GLY A 128 10.80 -12.60 -8.83
N GLN A 129 10.96 -12.13 -10.05
CA GLN A 129 11.57 -12.92 -11.15
C GLN A 129 13.06 -13.19 -10.92
N GLY A 130 13.78 -12.28 -10.27
CA GLY A 130 15.22 -12.35 -10.05
C GLY A 130 15.67 -13.17 -8.84
N ALA A 131 16.96 -13.04 -8.51
CA ALA A 131 17.57 -13.61 -7.31
C ALA A 131 17.67 -12.63 -6.13
N GLU A 132 17.29 -11.37 -6.33
CA GLU A 132 17.34 -10.35 -5.26
C GLU A 132 16.32 -10.68 -4.16
N PRO A 133 16.77 -10.92 -2.92
CA PRO A 133 15.91 -11.26 -1.80
C PRO A 133 15.33 -10.00 -1.17
N ARG A 134 14.02 -10.00 -0.92
CA ARG A 134 13.37 -9.01 -0.04
C ARG A 134 13.00 -9.67 1.29
N LEU A 135 13.66 -9.27 2.37
CA LEU A 135 13.24 -9.67 3.71
C LEU A 135 11.99 -8.88 4.13
N CYS A 136 10.94 -9.60 4.53
CA CYS A 136 9.73 -9.03 5.10
C CYS A 136 9.83 -9.00 6.62
N ALA A 137 9.42 -7.87 7.19
CA ALA A 137 9.50 -7.58 8.63
C ALA A 137 8.34 -8.21 9.41
#